data_AF-A0A3D2GSE8-F1
#
_entry.id   AF-A0A3D2GSE8-F1
#
_cell.length_a   1.000
_cell.length_b   1.000
_cell.length_c   1.000
_cell.angle_alpha   90.00
_cell.angle_beta   90.00
_cell.angle_gamma   90.00
#
_symmetry.space_group_name_H-M   'P 1'
#
loop_
_entity.id
_entity.type
_entity.pdbx_description
1 polymer ?
#
loop_
_entity_poly.entity_id
_entity_poly.type
_entity_poly.pdbx_seq_one_letter_code
_entity_poly.pdbx_strand_id
1 'polypeptide(L)'
;MYLGERGSDAILQEHFGLGRNSGSAEQIERDLNLLSIIDKLPSLDPFLLRERLIREGLGIDDHYFRMSSNETQKIKDDIIREFQPLVKVAFDERDDTKRLTQLIINKMWLATDMSVLGPLLKALELEPENASEVFFAWKGFVYYKLLMRRLSGNFATFLVSLENAQPVSIPTAKAGDEINMLRPRIVSSLKQEYDLATAQIEMYNHAYRHEMIRLSRPRQFTQFLGRAGYQFERLGASVVGIEHAQTTWRRRFGMSKTVLVSANDLLEMLRDFDDGLPT
;
A
#
# COMPACT_ATOMS: atom_id res chain seq x y z
N MET A 1 1.94 -8.34 -22.22
CA MET A 1 3.38 -8.48 -22.49
C MET A 1 4.04 -8.76 -21.16
N TYR A 2 4.61 -9.95 -20.96
CA TYR A 2 5.40 -10.25 -19.76
C TYR A 2 6.88 -10.09 -20.09
N LEU A 3 7.63 -9.43 -19.21
CA LEU A 3 9.07 -9.28 -19.35
C LEU A 3 9.73 -10.66 -19.19
N GLY A 4 10.52 -11.09 -20.17
CA GLY A 4 11.22 -12.38 -20.13
C GLY A 4 10.54 -13.54 -20.87
N GLU A 5 9.36 -13.33 -21.48
CA GLU A 5 8.80 -14.30 -22.43
C GLU A 5 9.62 -14.35 -23.73
N ARG A 6 9.67 -15.52 -24.38
CA ARG A 6 10.27 -15.67 -25.72
C ARG A 6 9.57 -14.71 -26.69
N GLY A 7 10.30 -13.74 -27.22
CA GLY A 7 9.78 -12.72 -28.14
C GLY A 7 9.47 -11.37 -27.50
N SER A 8 9.61 -11.22 -26.17
CA SER A 8 9.44 -9.92 -25.49
C SER A 8 10.36 -8.84 -26.08
N ASP A 9 11.61 -9.16 -26.39
CA ASP A 9 12.55 -8.25 -27.07
C ASP A 9 12.06 -7.78 -28.45
N ALA A 10 11.46 -8.68 -29.24
CA ALA A 10 10.94 -8.35 -30.56
C ALA A 10 9.72 -7.44 -30.47
N ILE A 11 8.83 -7.68 -29.50
CA ILE A 11 7.65 -6.84 -29.26
C ILE A 11 8.06 -5.47 -28.70
N LEU A 12 9.08 -5.41 -27.83
CA LEU A 12 9.64 -4.15 -27.34
C LEU A 12 10.26 -3.32 -28.46
N GLN A 13 10.97 -3.98 -29.39
CA GLN A 13 11.51 -3.34 -30.57
C GLN A 13 10.42 -2.86 -31.53
N GLU A 14 9.38 -3.65 -31.74
CA GLU A 14 8.28 -3.34 -32.67
C GLU A 14 7.37 -2.21 -32.17
N HIS A 15 7.00 -2.22 -30.88
CA HIS A 15 6.01 -1.27 -30.34
C HIS A 15 6.62 -0.02 -29.69
N PHE A 16 7.82 -0.12 -29.13
CA PHE A 16 8.47 0.98 -28.41
C PHE A 16 9.73 1.48 -29.11
N GLY A 17 10.10 0.88 -30.24
CA GLY A 17 11.29 1.24 -30.97
C GLY A 17 12.59 0.92 -30.22
N LEU A 18 12.55 0.12 -29.14
CA LEU A 18 13.72 -0.27 -28.36
C LEU A 18 14.52 -1.34 -29.11
N GLY A 19 15.25 -0.92 -30.14
CA GLY A 19 16.22 -1.74 -30.88
C GLY A 19 17.65 -1.29 -30.62
N ARG A 20 18.63 -2.08 -31.09
CA ARG A 20 20.08 -1.80 -31.00
C ARG A 20 20.54 -0.40 -31.48
N ASN A 21 19.66 0.40 -32.09
CA ASN A 21 19.95 1.71 -32.67
C ASN A 21 19.23 2.89 -31.98
N SER A 22 18.50 2.67 -30.89
CA SER A 22 17.53 3.66 -30.36
C SER A 22 17.91 4.28 -29.02
N GLY A 23 19.06 3.90 -28.48
CA GLY A 23 19.66 4.41 -27.26
C GLY A 23 21.02 3.75 -27.08
N SER A 24 21.87 4.30 -26.22
CA SER A 24 23.06 3.54 -25.77
C SER A 24 22.59 2.23 -25.13
N ALA A 25 23.35 1.13 -25.29
CA ALA A 25 23.00 -0.17 -24.69
C ALA A 25 22.71 -0.05 -23.18
N GLU A 26 23.40 0.88 -22.51
CA GLU A 26 23.25 1.24 -21.10
C GLU A 26 21.85 1.81 -20.76
N GLN A 27 21.24 2.59 -21.66
CA GLN A 27 19.88 3.13 -21.46
C GLN A 27 18.83 2.03 -21.57
N ILE A 28 18.96 1.15 -22.55
CA ILE A 28 18.03 0.02 -22.73
C ILE A 28 18.13 -0.93 -21.54
N GLU A 29 19.34 -1.23 -21.07
CA GLU A 29 19.55 -2.05 -19.87
C GLU A 29 18.93 -1.41 -18.62
N ARG A 30 19.09 -0.09 -18.46
CA ARG A 30 18.46 0.66 -17.36
C ARG A 30 16.93 0.57 -17.40
N ASP A 31 16.32 0.76 -18.57
CA ASP A 31 14.86 0.71 -18.74
C ASP A 31 14.31 -0.70 -18.50
N LEU A 32 14.98 -1.74 -19.01
CA LEU A 32 14.61 -3.13 -18.75
C LEU A 32 14.74 -3.48 -17.25
N ASN A 33 15.78 -2.98 -16.57
CA ASN A 33 15.92 -3.15 -15.14
C ASN A 33 14.78 -2.47 -14.37
N LEU A 34 14.45 -1.22 -14.72
CA LEU A 34 13.32 -0.50 -14.13
C LEU A 34 12.00 -1.26 -14.31
N LEU A 35 11.73 -1.75 -15.52
CA LEU A 35 10.54 -2.54 -15.82
C LEU A 35 10.51 -3.85 -15.00
N SER A 36 11.65 -4.53 -14.84
CA SER A 36 11.75 -5.73 -13.99
C SER A 36 11.50 -5.43 -12.51
N ILE A 37 11.95 -4.26 -12.02
CA ILE A 37 11.69 -3.83 -10.64
C ILE A 37 10.20 -3.58 -10.43
N ILE A 38 9.56 -2.87 -11.37
CA ILE A 38 8.12 -2.57 -11.34
C ILE A 38 7.30 -3.85 -11.36
N ASP A 39 7.65 -4.81 -12.21
CA ASP A 39 6.96 -6.11 -12.33
C ASP A 39 7.03 -6.95 -11.04
N LYS A 40 8.13 -6.85 -10.28
CA LYS A 40 8.33 -7.57 -9.02
C LYS A 40 7.68 -6.88 -7.81
N LEU A 41 7.17 -5.66 -7.97
CA LEU A 41 6.56 -4.95 -6.85
C LEU A 41 5.20 -5.55 -6.50
N PRO A 42 4.91 -5.68 -5.19
CA PRO A 42 3.63 -6.23 -4.76
C PRO A 42 2.46 -5.24 -4.92
N SER A 43 2.75 -3.96 -5.12
CA SER A 43 1.80 -2.92 -5.49
C SER A 43 2.59 -1.73 -6.08
N LEU A 44 1.94 -0.98 -6.97
CA LEU A 44 2.48 0.27 -7.54
C LEU A 44 2.18 1.49 -6.67
N ASP A 45 1.77 1.27 -5.41
CA ASP A 45 1.63 2.32 -4.42
C ASP A 45 2.87 3.22 -4.34
N PRO A 46 2.72 4.55 -4.33
CA PRO A 46 3.85 5.46 -4.48
C PRO A 46 4.96 5.27 -3.45
N PHE A 47 4.62 4.94 -2.21
CA PHE A 47 5.59 4.68 -1.16
C PHE A 47 6.43 3.43 -1.43
N LEU A 48 5.79 2.32 -1.83
CA LEU A 48 6.48 1.05 -2.10
C LEU A 48 7.38 1.16 -3.33
N LEU A 49 6.85 1.76 -4.39
CA LEU A 49 7.59 2.02 -5.62
C LEU A 49 8.82 2.89 -5.31
N ARG A 50 8.64 4.01 -4.60
CA ARG A 50 9.73 4.90 -4.21
C ARG A 50 10.80 4.20 -3.39
N GLU A 51 10.42 3.44 -2.37
CA GLU A 51 11.35 2.73 -1.50
C GLU A 51 12.15 1.67 -2.26
N ARG A 52 11.53 0.97 -3.21
CA ARG A 52 12.22 -0.02 -4.05
C ARG A 52 13.21 0.65 -4.99
N LEU A 53 12.81 1.70 -5.68
CA LEU A 53 13.67 2.42 -6.63
C LEU A 53 14.89 3.06 -5.94
N ILE A 54 14.70 3.67 -4.78
CA ILE A 54 15.80 4.23 -3.98
C ILE A 54 16.80 3.13 -3.60
N ARG A 55 16.31 1.95 -3.23
CA ARG A 55 17.16 0.81 -2.85
C ARG A 55 17.99 0.29 -4.03
N GLU A 56 17.42 0.29 -5.23
CA GLU A 56 18.11 -0.10 -6.48
C GLU A 56 18.98 1.03 -7.06
N GLY A 57 19.12 2.16 -6.35
CA GLY A 57 19.97 3.29 -6.78
C GLY A 57 19.38 4.11 -7.94
N LEU A 58 18.09 3.94 -8.24
CA LEU A 58 17.41 4.66 -9.30
C LEU A 58 16.88 5.99 -8.77
N GLY A 59 17.56 7.09 -9.13
CA GLY A 59 17.10 8.45 -8.85
C GLY A 59 15.89 8.80 -9.73
N ILE A 60 14.69 8.74 -9.15
CA ILE A 60 13.45 9.23 -9.76
C ILE A 60 13.02 10.50 -9.02
N ASP A 61 12.55 11.48 -9.79
CA ASP A 61 12.04 12.74 -9.24
C ASP A 61 10.83 12.50 -8.32
N ASP A 62 10.79 13.19 -7.17
CA ASP A 62 9.74 13.01 -6.17
C ASP A 62 8.34 13.36 -6.72
N HIS A 63 8.23 14.16 -7.79
CA HIS A 63 6.97 14.51 -8.45
C HIS A 63 6.21 13.30 -9.04
N TYR A 64 6.91 12.23 -9.40
CA TYR A 64 6.28 11.01 -9.93
C TYR A 64 5.48 10.24 -8.86
N PHE A 65 5.78 10.43 -7.58
CA PHE A 65 5.11 9.72 -6.49
C PHE A 65 3.89 10.44 -5.95
N ARG A 66 3.66 11.72 -6.32
CA ARG A 66 2.55 12.56 -5.81
C ARG A 66 2.46 12.61 -4.27
N MET A 67 3.55 12.30 -3.55
CA MET A 67 3.62 12.36 -2.09
C MET A 67 4.25 13.69 -1.66
N SER A 68 3.59 14.43 -0.76
CA SER A 68 4.20 15.64 -0.20
C SER A 68 5.36 15.27 0.75
N SER A 69 6.38 16.14 0.87
CA SER A 69 7.50 15.90 1.79
C SER A 69 7.04 15.69 3.24
N ASN A 70 5.98 16.39 3.67
CA ASN A 70 5.36 16.24 4.99
C ASN A 70 4.71 14.86 5.16
N GLU A 71 4.01 14.38 4.14
CA GLU A 71 3.40 13.05 4.16
C GLU A 71 4.45 11.94 4.21
N THR A 72 5.50 12.04 3.39
CA THR A 72 6.63 11.11 3.42
C THR A 72 7.29 11.08 4.79
N GLN A 73 7.48 12.24 5.43
CA GLN A 73 8.06 12.30 6.77
C GLN A 73 7.15 11.64 7.81
N LYS A 74 5.83 11.89 7.77
CA LYS A 74 4.87 11.23 8.68
C LYS A 74 4.87 9.71 8.55
N ILE A 75 4.94 9.20 7.32
CA ILE A 75 5.04 7.75 7.06
C ILE A 75 6.33 7.20 7.67
N LYS A 76 7.47 7.86 7.43
CA LYS A 76 8.76 7.48 8.02
C LYS A 76 8.71 7.45 9.55
N ASP A 77 8.16 8.49 10.17
CA ASP A 77 8.08 8.61 11.63
C ASP A 77 7.22 7.49 12.24
N ASP A 78 6.11 7.13 11.59
CA ASP A 78 5.25 6.05 12.05
C ASP A 78 5.92 4.66 11.90
N ILE A 79 6.65 4.42 10.81
CA ILE A 79 7.43 3.19 10.63
C ILE A 79 8.55 3.10 11.67
N ILE A 80 9.30 4.18 11.87
CA ILE A 80 10.36 4.25 12.89
C ILE A 80 9.79 3.92 14.28
N ARG A 81 8.61 4.47 14.62
CA ARG A 81 7.92 4.18 15.88
C ARG A 81 7.49 2.71 15.97
N GLU A 82 7.09 2.09 14.87
CA GLU A 82 6.76 0.66 14.82
C GLU A 82 7.99 -0.23 15.04
N PHE A 83 9.19 0.16 14.61
CA PHE A 83 10.43 -0.64 14.80
C PHE A 83 10.98 -0.59 16.23
N GLN A 84 10.82 0.53 16.94
CA GLN A 84 11.42 0.76 18.27
C GLN A 84 11.22 -0.38 19.30
N PRO A 85 10.01 -0.96 19.47
CA PRO A 85 9.81 -2.03 20.45
C PRO A 85 10.68 -3.26 20.17
N LEU A 86 10.83 -3.64 18.91
CA LEU A 86 11.66 -4.79 18.54
C LEU A 86 13.14 -4.54 18.84
N VAL A 87 13.64 -3.34 18.56
CA VAL A 87 15.03 -2.97 18.87
C VAL A 87 15.30 -3.10 20.37
N LYS A 88 14.35 -2.67 21.21
CA LYS A 88 14.47 -2.82 22.67
C LYS A 88 14.49 -4.29 23.11
N VAL A 89 13.65 -5.14 22.51
CA VAL A 89 13.61 -6.58 22.80
C VAL A 89 14.92 -7.26 22.38
N ALA A 90 15.52 -6.86 21.26
CA ALA A 90 16.70 -7.52 20.70
C ALA A 90 18.05 -7.09 21.32
N PHE A 91 18.17 -5.84 21.79
CA PHE A 91 19.46 -5.26 22.23
C PHE A 91 19.58 -5.03 23.74
N ASP A 92 18.54 -5.33 24.54
CA ASP A 92 18.47 -5.18 26.00
C ASP A 92 18.70 -3.72 26.51
N GLU A 93 18.15 -3.34 27.65
CA GLU A 93 18.05 -1.92 28.08
C GLU A 93 19.36 -1.24 28.51
N ARG A 94 20.54 -1.88 28.32
CA ARG A 94 21.74 -1.60 29.13
C ARG A 94 22.74 -0.58 28.59
N ASP A 95 22.60 -0.04 27.38
CA ASP A 95 23.57 0.95 26.88
C ASP A 95 22.89 2.12 26.16
N ASP A 96 23.41 3.33 26.43
CA ASP A 96 23.20 4.63 25.75
C ASP A 96 22.08 4.66 24.68
N THR A 97 20.85 4.46 25.15
CA THR A 97 19.80 3.72 24.44
C THR A 97 19.29 4.41 23.19
N LYS A 98 19.33 5.74 23.16
CA LYS A 98 18.74 6.51 22.05
C LYS A 98 19.60 6.50 20.79
N ARG A 99 20.93 6.66 20.94
CA ARG A 99 21.84 6.71 19.78
C ARG A 99 21.95 5.34 19.12
N LEU A 100 22.10 4.29 19.91
CA LEU A 100 22.09 2.92 19.41
C LEU A 100 20.75 2.58 18.75
N THR A 101 19.62 2.90 19.39
CA THR A 101 18.29 2.65 18.79
C THR A 101 18.15 3.34 17.43
N GLN A 102 18.54 4.61 17.31
CA GLN A 102 18.44 5.33 16.04
C GLN A 102 19.37 4.73 14.97
N LEU A 103 20.58 4.30 15.35
CA LEU A 103 21.50 3.62 14.44
C LEU A 103 20.87 2.31 13.91
N ILE A 104 20.36 1.46 14.80
CA ILE A 104 19.74 0.17 14.42
C ILE A 104 18.52 0.41 13.52
N ILE A 105 17.66 1.36 13.86
CA ILE A 105 16.49 1.70 13.04
C ILE A 105 16.91 2.17 11.65
N ASN A 106 17.93 3.01 11.53
CA ASN A 106 18.44 3.46 10.23
C ASN A 106 18.99 2.27 9.41
N LYS A 107 19.69 1.34 10.06
CA LYS A 107 20.20 0.12 9.40
C LYS A 107 19.07 -0.80 8.94
N MET A 108 18.02 -0.98 9.75
CA MET A 108 16.80 -1.70 9.35
C MET A 108 16.09 -1.03 8.17
N TRP A 109 15.93 0.29 8.21
CA TRP A 109 15.27 1.06 7.16
C TRP A 109 15.96 0.87 5.80
N LEU A 110 17.29 0.99 5.80
CA LEU A 110 18.15 0.87 4.64
C LEU A 110 18.44 -0.60 4.25
N ALA A 111 18.10 -1.56 5.13
CA ALA A 111 18.51 -2.96 5.02
C ALA A 111 20.02 -3.12 4.75
N THR A 112 20.86 -2.43 5.55
CA THR A 112 22.32 -2.47 5.43
C THR A 112 22.97 -3.01 6.70
N ASP A 113 24.17 -3.58 6.55
CA ASP A 113 25.01 -3.99 7.67
C ASP A 113 24.34 -5.07 8.56
N MET A 114 24.03 -6.22 7.95
CA MET A 114 23.34 -7.32 8.62
C MET A 114 24.11 -7.87 9.84
N SER A 115 25.44 -7.65 9.88
CA SER A 115 26.27 -8.00 11.02
C SER A 115 25.85 -7.25 12.29
N VAL A 116 25.60 -5.94 12.17
CA VAL A 116 25.12 -5.09 13.27
C VAL A 116 23.68 -5.44 13.65
N LEU A 117 22.88 -5.88 12.67
CA LEU A 117 21.49 -6.32 12.90
C LEU A 117 21.38 -7.75 13.46
N GLY A 118 22.50 -8.46 13.68
CA GLY A 118 22.53 -9.85 14.13
C GLY A 118 21.60 -10.19 15.30
N PRO A 119 21.58 -9.42 16.41
CA PRO A 119 20.64 -9.65 17.51
C PRO A 119 19.17 -9.57 17.09
N LEU A 120 18.84 -8.65 16.18
CA LEU A 120 17.48 -8.46 15.67
C LEU A 120 17.07 -9.58 14.70
N LEU A 121 17.97 -10.01 13.82
CA LEU A 121 17.76 -11.15 12.94
C LEU A 121 17.52 -12.43 13.75
N LYS A 122 18.32 -12.62 14.81
CA LYS A 122 18.12 -13.73 15.75
C LYS A 122 16.78 -13.64 16.47
N ALA A 123 16.38 -12.46 16.93
CA ALA A 123 15.09 -12.25 17.58
C ALA A 123 13.90 -12.54 16.63
N LEU A 124 14.05 -12.27 15.34
CA LEU A 124 13.05 -12.55 14.30
C LEU A 124 13.13 -13.96 13.70
N GLU A 125 14.12 -14.77 14.08
CA GLU A 125 14.43 -16.06 13.43
C GLU A 125 14.61 -15.89 11.90
N LEU A 126 15.36 -14.86 11.49
CA LEU A 126 15.60 -14.52 10.09
C LEU A 126 17.05 -14.80 9.69
N GLU A 127 17.20 -15.42 8.52
CA GLU A 127 18.47 -15.48 7.82
C GLU A 127 18.82 -14.10 7.21
N PRO A 128 20.09 -13.66 7.25
CA PRO A 128 20.53 -12.36 6.73
C PRO A 128 20.13 -12.10 5.28
N GLU A 129 20.11 -13.15 4.44
CA GLU A 129 19.80 -13.07 3.01
C GLU A 129 18.34 -12.68 2.76
N ASN A 130 17.43 -13.03 3.69
CA ASN A 130 16.00 -12.74 3.59
C ASN A 130 15.62 -11.41 4.27
N ALA A 131 16.49 -10.84 5.10
CA ALA A 131 16.18 -9.70 5.95
C ALA A 131 15.70 -8.46 5.17
N SER A 132 16.30 -8.18 4.01
CA SER A 132 15.96 -7.01 3.19
C SER A 132 14.51 -7.04 2.70
N GLU A 133 14.06 -8.18 2.18
CA GLU A 133 12.68 -8.33 1.71
C GLU A 133 11.68 -8.33 2.87
N VAL A 134 12.06 -8.89 4.02
CA VAL A 134 11.23 -8.86 5.23
C VAL A 134 11.08 -7.44 5.78
N PHE A 135 12.16 -6.64 5.83
CA PHE A 135 12.07 -5.24 6.23
C PHE A 135 11.27 -4.40 5.22
N PHE A 136 11.43 -4.66 3.92
CA PHE A 136 10.60 -4.01 2.89
C PHE A 136 9.10 -4.33 3.07
N ALA A 137 8.77 -5.60 3.27
CA ALA A 137 7.42 -6.05 3.59
C ALA A 137 6.88 -5.38 4.86
N TRP A 138 7.70 -5.24 5.89
CA TRP A 138 7.26 -4.59 7.12
C TRP A 138 6.98 -3.09 6.92
N LYS A 139 7.86 -2.37 6.20
CA LYS A 139 7.63 -0.96 5.82
C LYS A 139 6.30 -0.80 5.09
N GLY A 140 6.01 -1.68 4.13
CA GLY A 140 4.76 -1.66 3.37
C GLY A 140 3.52 -1.88 4.23
N PHE A 141 3.55 -2.83 5.17
CA PHE A 141 2.40 -3.06 6.04
C PHE A 141 2.10 -1.89 6.97
N VAL A 142 3.14 -1.27 7.52
CA VAL A 142 2.96 -0.09 8.36
C VAL A 142 2.44 1.10 7.54
N TYR A 143 2.85 1.22 6.27
CA TYR A 143 2.29 2.19 5.34
C TYR A 143 0.77 1.97 5.11
N TYR A 144 0.33 0.76 4.78
CA TYR A 144 -1.11 0.49 4.61
C TYR A 144 -1.90 0.63 5.90
N LYS A 145 -1.33 0.26 7.05
CA LYS A 145 -1.91 0.52 8.37
C LYS A 145 -2.18 2.01 8.58
N LEU A 146 -1.25 2.87 8.16
CA LEU A 146 -1.41 4.32 8.25
C LEU A 146 -2.52 4.82 7.30
N LEU A 147 -2.57 4.33 6.06
CA LEU A 147 -3.64 4.67 5.12
C LEU A 147 -5.01 4.27 5.66
N MET A 148 -5.15 3.03 6.14
CA MET A 148 -6.40 2.54 6.74
C MET A 148 -6.84 3.38 7.94
N ARG A 149 -5.90 3.82 8.80
CA ARG A 149 -6.22 4.72 9.91
C ARG A 149 -6.73 6.09 9.45
N ARG A 150 -6.28 6.59 8.29
CA ARG A 150 -6.79 7.84 7.72
C ARG A 150 -8.16 7.65 7.08
N LEU A 151 -8.37 6.51 6.41
CA LEU A 151 -9.64 6.16 5.77
C LEU A 151 -10.75 5.98 6.80
N SER A 152 -10.48 5.23 7.87
CA SER A 152 -11.46 4.89 8.91
C SER A 152 -12.13 6.11 9.55
N GLY A 153 -11.40 7.22 9.70
CA GLY A 153 -11.92 8.44 10.34
C GLY A 153 -13.15 9.05 9.67
N ASN A 154 -13.35 8.85 8.37
CA ASN A 154 -14.50 9.40 7.63
C ASN A 154 -15.36 8.33 6.92
N PHE A 155 -14.99 7.06 7.04
CA PHE A 155 -15.61 5.98 6.27
C PHE A 155 -17.11 5.82 6.57
N ALA A 156 -17.49 5.80 7.85
CA ALA A 156 -18.90 5.70 8.24
C ALA A 156 -19.73 6.89 7.74
N THR A 157 -19.22 8.12 7.86
CA THR A 157 -19.89 9.33 7.36
C THR A 157 -20.05 9.29 5.84
N PHE A 158 -19.03 8.81 5.13
CA PHE A 158 -19.08 8.61 3.68
C PHE A 158 -20.17 7.60 3.28
N LEU A 159 -20.23 6.43 3.91
CA LEU A 159 -21.26 5.43 3.62
C LEU A 159 -22.68 5.96 3.84
N VAL A 160 -22.90 6.67 4.96
CA VAL A 160 -24.19 7.29 5.25
C VAL A 160 -24.56 8.35 4.20
N SER A 161 -23.59 9.12 3.73
CA SER A 161 -23.81 10.14 2.69
C SER A 161 -24.15 9.51 1.34
N LEU A 162 -23.44 8.44 0.96
CA LEU A 162 -23.68 7.67 -0.26
C LEU A 162 -25.08 7.01 -0.24
N GLU A 163 -25.47 6.44 0.89
CA GLU A 163 -26.76 5.77 1.07
C GLU A 163 -27.93 6.76 0.98
N ASN A 164 -27.78 7.95 1.57
CA ASN A 164 -28.82 8.97 1.65
C ASN A 164 -28.83 9.96 0.48
N ALA A 165 -27.96 9.80 -0.52
CA ALA A 165 -27.89 10.69 -1.67
C ALA A 165 -29.22 10.72 -2.44
N GLN A 166 -29.75 11.93 -2.67
CA GLN A 166 -31.05 12.15 -3.30
C GLN A 166 -30.88 12.77 -4.70
N PRO A 167 -31.48 12.17 -5.74
CA PRO A 167 -31.57 12.78 -7.05
C PRO A 167 -32.40 14.08 -7.00
N VAL A 168 -31.89 15.17 -7.56
CA VAL A 168 -32.59 16.47 -7.65
C VAL A 168 -33.71 16.44 -8.68
N SER A 169 -33.53 15.66 -9.75
CA SER A 169 -34.54 15.44 -10.78
C SER A 169 -35.16 14.05 -10.65
N ILE A 170 -36.41 13.91 -11.07
CA ILE A 170 -37.06 12.60 -11.21
C ILE A 170 -36.21 11.80 -12.21
N PRO A 171 -35.57 10.70 -11.77
CA PRO A 171 -34.81 9.86 -12.68
C PRO A 171 -35.74 9.31 -13.77
N THR A 172 -35.22 9.02 -14.96
CA THR A 172 -35.94 8.11 -15.86
C THR A 172 -36.17 6.78 -15.15
N ALA A 173 -37.24 6.05 -15.47
CA ALA A 173 -37.52 4.75 -14.82
C ALA A 173 -36.29 3.84 -14.82
N LYS A 174 -35.60 3.76 -15.97
CA LYS A 174 -34.35 3.01 -16.14
C LYS A 174 -33.23 3.48 -15.21
N ALA A 175 -32.99 4.79 -15.10
CA ALA A 175 -31.95 5.33 -14.23
C ALA A 175 -32.28 5.12 -12.74
N GLY A 176 -33.56 5.22 -12.38
CA GLY A 176 -34.04 4.93 -11.02
C GLY A 176 -33.81 3.48 -10.62
N ASP A 177 -34.19 2.53 -11.49
CA ASP A 177 -33.99 1.10 -11.26
C ASP A 177 -32.50 0.75 -11.10
N GLU A 178 -31.64 1.33 -11.95
CA GLU A 178 -30.20 1.08 -11.89
C GLU A 178 -29.55 1.66 -10.62
N ILE A 179 -29.94 2.87 -10.20
CA ILE A 179 -29.49 3.45 -8.92
C ILE A 179 -29.94 2.58 -7.73
N ASN A 180 -31.18 2.10 -7.74
CA ASN A 180 -31.74 1.24 -6.70
C ASN A 180 -31.02 -0.11 -6.61
N MET A 181 -30.49 -0.60 -7.73
CA MET A 181 -29.70 -1.84 -7.79
C MET A 181 -28.24 -1.62 -7.37
N LEU A 182 -27.55 -0.61 -7.94
CA LEU A 182 -26.12 -0.40 -7.75
C LEU A 182 -25.78 0.11 -6.35
N ARG A 183 -26.57 1.04 -5.81
CA ARG A 183 -26.28 1.66 -4.51
C ARG A 183 -26.11 0.66 -3.36
N PRO A 184 -27.08 -0.23 -3.06
CA PRO A 184 -26.92 -1.18 -1.95
C PRO A 184 -25.76 -2.15 -2.19
N ARG A 185 -25.52 -2.56 -3.44
CA ARG A 185 -24.39 -3.40 -3.82
C ARG A 185 -23.06 -2.71 -3.51
N ILE A 186 -22.85 -1.48 -3.98
CA ILE A 186 -21.61 -0.72 -3.76
C ILE A 186 -21.39 -0.45 -2.27
N VAL A 187 -22.44 -0.08 -1.53
CA VAL A 187 -22.35 0.10 -0.07
C VAL A 187 -21.95 -1.21 0.62
N SER A 188 -22.49 -2.35 0.19
CA SER A 188 -22.10 -3.67 0.72
C SER A 188 -20.65 -4.02 0.38
N SER A 189 -20.22 -3.83 -0.87
CA SER A 189 -18.85 -4.10 -1.31
C SER A 189 -17.84 -3.24 -0.57
N LEU A 190 -18.10 -1.93 -0.41
CA LEU A 190 -17.23 -1.04 0.36
C LEU A 190 -17.07 -1.49 1.81
N LYS A 191 -18.17 -1.91 2.46
CA LYS A 191 -18.12 -2.44 3.83
C LYS A 191 -17.28 -3.72 3.90
N GLN A 192 -17.50 -4.64 2.97
CA GLN A 192 -16.73 -5.88 2.88
C GLN A 192 -15.23 -5.62 2.70
N GLU A 193 -14.85 -4.75 1.77
CA GLU A 193 -13.46 -4.39 1.52
C GLU A 193 -12.81 -3.73 2.75
N TYR A 194 -13.56 -2.87 3.44
CA TYR A 194 -13.10 -2.24 4.67
C TYR A 194 -12.87 -3.26 5.80
N ASP A 195 -13.79 -4.21 5.96
CA ASP A 195 -13.69 -5.27 6.97
C ASP A 195 -12.52 -6.21 6.66
N LEU A 196 -12.32 -6.57 5.38
CA LEU A 196 -11.19 -7.38 4.93
C LEU A 196 -9.85 -6.70 5.20
N ALA A 197 -9.71 -5.42 4.81
CA ALA A 197 -8.50 -4.65 5.07
C ALA A 197 -8.23 -4.50 6.58
N THR A 198 -9.28 -4.23 7.37
CA THR A 198 -9.18 -4.14 8.84
C THR A 198 -8.74 -5.45 9.46
N ALA A 199 -9.29 -6.58 9.02
CA ALA A 199 -8.91 -7.91 9.51
C ALA A 199 -7.42 -8.21 9.23
N GLN A 200 -6.89 -7.84 8.06
CA GLN A 200 -5.46 -7.99 7.75
C GLN A 200 -4.57 -7.15 8.70
N ILE A 201 -4.97 -5.91 8.99
CA ILE A 201 -4.26 -5.05 9.93
C ILE A 201 -4.30 -5.62 11.36
N GLU A 202 -5.42 -6.22 11.77
CA GLU A 202 -5.53 -6.88 13.08
C GLU A 202 -4.69 -8.16 13.16
N MET A 203 -4.60 -8.96 12.10
CA MET A 203 -3.69 -10.09 12.03
C MET A 203 -2.22 -9.66 12.19
N TYR A 204 -1.81 -8.56 11.53
CA TYR A 204 -0.51 -7.93 11.74
C TYR A 204 -0.33 -7.52 13.21
N ASN A 205 -1.29 -6.78 13.77
CA ASN A 205 -1.20 -6.27 15.14
C ASN A 205 -1.08 -7.42 16.14
N HIS A 206 -1.83 -8.51 15.96
CA HIS A 206 -1.73 -9.70 16.78
C HIS A 206 -0.34 -10.34 16.67
N ALA A 207 0.11 -10.65 15.45
CA ALA A 207 1.40 -11.29 15.22
C ALA A 207 2.58 -10.45 15.76
N TYR A 208 2.55 -9.13 15.54
CA TYR A 208 3.62 -8.25 15.99
C TYR A 208 3.49 -7.89 17.49
N ARG A 209 2.39 -7.24 17.89
CA ARG A 209 2.28 -6.66 19.23
C ARG A 209 2.04 -7.72 20.30
N HIS A 210 1.25 -8.75 20.00
CA HIS A 210 0.95 -9.79 20.97
C HIS A 210 2.03 -10.88 20.97
N GLU A 211 2.21 -11.56 19.85
CA GLU A 211 3.09 -12.73 19.79
C GLU A 211 4.57 -12.32 19.86
N MET A 212 5.03 -11.43 18.98
CA MET A 212 6.44 -11.04 18.94
C MET A 212 6.86 -10.19 20.14
N ILE A 213 6.14 -9.08 20.42
CA ILE A 213 6.59 -8.13 21.45
C ILE A 213 6.25 -8.58 22.87
N ARG A 214 5.05 -9.11 23.14
CA ARG A 214 4.67 -9.48 24.52
C ARG A 214 5.08 -10.90 24.90
N LEU A 215 5.00 -11.85 23.97
CA LEU A 215 5.29 -13.27 24.25
C LEU A 215 6.67 -13.72 23.76
N SER A 216 7.41 -12.85 23.05
CA SER A 216 8.71 -13.19 22.44
C SER A 216 8.63 -14.41 21.51
N ARG A 217 7.55 -14.51 20.74
CA ARG A 217 7.26 -15.58 19.77
C ARG A 217 7.29 -15.02 18.35
N PRO A 218 8.43 -15.07 17.65
CA PRO A 218 8.60 -14.42 16.35
C PRO A 218 7.87 -15.13 15.21
N ARG A 219 7.64 -16.45 15.33
CA ARG A 219 7.19 -17.30 14.22
C ARG A 219 5.95 -16.77 13.49
N GLN A 220 4.94 -16.30 14.21
CA GLN A 220 3.72 -15.77 13.56
C GLN A 220 4.01 -14.48 12.79
N PHE A 221 4.83 -13.60 13.35
CA PHE A 221 5.20 -12.33 12.73
C PHE A 221 6.07 -12.54 11.48
N THR A 222 7.07 -13.42 11.58
CA THR A 222 7.94 -13.77 10.46
C THR A 222 7.17 -14.46 9.34
N GLN A 223 6.24 -15.37 9.66
CA GLN A 223 5.36 -15.99 8.67
C GLN A 223 4.41 -14.97 8.03
N PHE A 224 3.90 -14.02 8.79
CA PHE A 224 3.05 -12.94 8.29
C PHE A 224 3.80 -12.10 7.24
N LEU A 225 5.03 -11.66 7.55
CA LEU A 225 5.86 -10.89 6.63
C LEU A 225 6.36 -11.71 5.44
N GLY A 226 6.64 -13.01 5.62
CA GLY A 226 7.02 -13.90 4.52
C GLY A 226 5.92 -14.09 3.47
N ARG A 227 4.65 -13.84 3.84
CA ARG A 227 3.49 -13.88 2.94
C ARG A 227 3.07 -12.47 2.46
N ALA A 228 3.89 -11.46 2.66
CA ALA A 228 3.50 -10.07 2.41
C ALA A 228 3.15 -9.79 0.95
N GLY A 229 3.83 -10.40 -0.01
CA GLY A 229 3.55 -10.19 -1.45
C GLY A 229 2.07 -10.39 -1.80
N TYR A 230 1.51 -11.54 -1.43
CA TYR A 230 0.08 -11.84 -1.65
C TYR A 230 -0.84 -10.92 -0.85
N GLN A 231 -0.49 -10.62 0.40
CA GLN A 231 -1.32 -9.78 1.26
C GLN A 231 -1.37 -8.33 0.77
N PHE A 232 -0.30 -7.82 0.17
CA PHE A 232 -0.24 -6.47 -0.39
C PHE A 232 -1.10 -6.27 -1.62
N GLU A 233 -1.20 -7.26 -2.49
CA GLU A 233 -2.06 -7.17 -3.68
C GLU A 233 -3.51 -6.93 -3.24
N ARG A 234 -4.03 -7.78 -2.34
CA ARG A 234 -5.39 -7.66 -1.85
C ARG A 234 -5.60 -6.44 -0.96
N LEU A 235 -4.70 -6.20 0.02
CA LEU A 235 -4.80 -5.05 0.93
C LEU A 235 -4.70 -3.72 0.17
N GLY A 236 -3.78 -3.63 -0.79
CA GLY A 236 -3.61 -2.46 -1.64
C GLY A 236 -4.85 -2.20 -2.48
N ALA A 237 -5.40 -3.22 -3.13
CA ALA A 237 -6.62 -3.11 -3.91
C ALA A 237 -7.82 -2.63 -3.06
N SER A 238 -8.03 -3.23 -1.88
CA SER A 238 -9.08 -2.78 -0.95
C SER A 238 -8.88 -1.32 -0.51
N VAL A 239 -7.67 -0.96 -0.09
CA VAL A 239 -7.33 0.40 0.39
C VAL A 239 -7.53 1.44 -0.70
N VAL A 240 -7.02 1.18 -1.91
CA VAL A 240 -7.10 2.10 -3.05
C VAL A 240 -8.56 2.25 -3.52
N GLY A 241 -9.31 1.15 -3.61
CA GLY A 241 -10.73 1.20 -3.98
C GLY A 241 -11.56 2.04 -3.01
N ILE A 242 -11.36 1.84 -1.70
CA ILE A 242 -12.03 2.63 -0.65
C ILE A 242 -11.59 4.10 -0.71
N GLU A 243 -10.28 4.35 -0.85
CA GLU A 243 -9.74 5.71 -0.91
C GLU A 243 -10.27 6.48 -2.13
N HIS A 244 -10.32 5.83 -3.29
CA HIS A 244 -10.87 6.38 -4.53
C HIS A 244 -12.33 6.77 -4.33
N ALA A 245 -13.18 5.84 -3.88
CA ALA A 245 -14.60 6.11 -3.66
C ALA A 245 -14.81 7.26 -2.67
N GLN A 246 -14.13 7.22 -1.51
CA GLN A 246 -14.25 8.24 -0.48
C GLN A 246 -13.72 9.61 -0.93
N THR A 247 -12.60 9.66 -1.65
CA THR A 247 -12.00 10.92 -2.10
C THR A 247 -12.77 11.54 -3.25
N THR A 248 -13.22 10.73 -4.21
CA THR A 248 -14.05 11.16 -5.33
C THR A 248 -15.37 11.72 -4.82
N TRP A 249 -16.04 11.01 -3.89
CA TRP A 249 -17.25 11.49 -3.25
C TRP A 249 -17.05 12.82 -2.51
N ARG A 250 -16.01 12.88 -1.65
CA ARG A 250 -15.70 14.08 -0.86
C ARG A 250 -15.34 15.29 -1.72
N ARG A 251 -14.65 15.11 -2.84
CA ARG A 251 -14.32 16.21 -3.77
C ARG A 251 -15.56 16.80 -4.43
N ARG A 252 -16.57 15.96 -4.73
CA ARG A 252 -17.81 16.43 -5.36
C ARG A 252 -18.81 17.01 -4.36
N PHE A 253 -18.96 16.43 -3.17
CA PHE A 253 -20.06 16.76 -2.24
C PHE A 253 -19.63 17.16 -0.83
N GLY A 254 -18.33 17.17 -0.54
CA GLY A 254 -17.82 17.47 0.80
C GLY A 254 -18.17 16.37 1.82
N MET A 255 -18.49 16.78 3.05
CA MET A 255 -18.78 15.89 4.18
C MET A 255 -20.27 15.90 4.59
N SER A 256 -21.16 16.38 3.70
CA SER A 256 -22.59 16.43 4.01
C SER A 256 -23.19 15.04 4.08
N LYS A 257 -23.99 14.76 5.13
CA LYS A 257 -24.73 13.49 5.27
C LYS A 257 -25.88 13.35 4.27
N THR A 258 -26.37 14.47 3.75
CA THR A 258 -27.42 14.49 2.72
C THR A 258 -26.92 15.31 1.56
N VAL A 259 -26.95 14.70 0.38
CA VAL A 259 -26.42 15.29 -0.84
C VAL A 259 -27.53 15.32 -1.87
N LEU A 260 -27.73 16.50 -2.46
CA LEU A 260 -28.56 16.70 -3.62
C LEU A 260 -27.66 16.59 -4.87
N VAL A 261 -27.94 15.62 -5.73
CA VAL A 261 -27.11 15.30 -6.91
C VAL A 261 -28.01 15.04 -8.12
N SER A 262 -27.55 15.27 -9.35
CA SER A 262 -28.34 14.87 -10.52
C SER A 262 -28.40 13.33 -10.62
N ALA A 263 -29.49 12.78 -11.16
CA ALA A 263 -29.61 11.33 -11.31
C ALA A 263 -28.49 10.73 -12.20
N ASN A 264 -28.06 11.47 -13.23
CA ASN A 264 -26.99 11.04 -14.13
C ASN A 264 -25.63 11.05 -13.44
N ASP A 265 -25.29 12.11 -12.69
CA ASP A 265 -24.02 12.18 -11.97
C ASP A 265 -23.94 11.08 -10.91
N LEU A 266 -25.05 10.84 -10.19
CA LEU A 266 -25.12 9.75 -9.21
C LEU A 266 -24.87 8.40 -9.87
N LEU A 267 -25.52 8.15 -11.00
CA LEU A 267 -25.35 6.89 -11.73
C LEU A 267 -23.93 6.71 -12.26
N GLU A 268 -23.31 7.75 -12.81
CA GLU A 268 -21.92 7.72 -13.28
C GLU A 268 -20.95 7.38 -12.16
N MET A 269 -21.10 8.00 -10.99
CA MET A 269 -20.25 7.69 -9.83
C MET A 269 -20.48 6.28 -9.29
N LEU A 270 -21.73 5.81 -9.27
CA LEU A 270 -22.00 4.45 -8.83
C LEU A 270 -21.32 3.44 -9.76
N ARG A 271 -21.36 3.66 -11.08
CA ARG A 271 -20.64 2.82 -12.04
C ARG A 271 -19.11 2.89 -11.86
N ASP A 272 -18.55 4.09 -11.69
CA ASP A 272 -17.13 4.28 -11.42
C ASP A 272 -16.68 3.54 -10.14
N PHE A 273 -17.49 3.58 -9.08
CA PHE A 273 -17.18 2.85 -7.84
C PHE A 273 -17.32 1.34 -8.02
N ASP A 274 -18.29 0.89 -8.80
CA ASP A 274 -18.49 -0.52 -9.09
C ASP A 274 -17.33 -1.12 -9.89
N ASP A 275 -16.80 -0.36 -10.86
CA ASP A 275 -15.62 -0.75 -11.66
C ASP A 275 -14.32 -0.69 -10.86
N GLY A 276 -14.23 0.22 -9.88
CA GLY A 276 -13.01 0.45 -9.09
C GLY A 276 -12.85 -0.44 -7.85
N LEU A 277 -13.87 -1.22 -7.47
CA LEU A 277 -13.80 -2.12 -6.32
C LEU A 277 -13.31 -3.51 -6.72
N PRO A 278 -12.48 -4.18 -5.90
CA PRO A 278 -12.11 -5.56 -6.12
C PRO A 278 -13.36 -6.45 -6.16
N THR A 279 -13.39 -7.41 -7.10
CA THR A 279 -14.47 -8.41 -7.23
C THR A 279 -14.21 -9.65 -6.38
#